data_AF-A0A0C9X9Y4-F1
#
_entry.id   AF-A0A0C9X9Y4-F1
#
_cell.length_a   1.000
_cell.length_b   1.000
_cell.length_c   1.000
_cell.angle_alpha   90.00
_cell.angle_beta   90.00
_cell.angle_gamma   90.00
#
_symmetry.space_group_name_H-M   'P 1'
#
loop_
_entity.id
_entity.type
_entity.pdbx_description
1 polymer ?
#
loop_
_entity_poly.entity_id
_entity_poly.type
_entity_poly.pdbx_seq_one_letter_code
_entity_poly.pdbx_strand_id
1 'polypeptide(L)'
;MPKVSMDNNPLPIPFKLAWHGYTLPPPTAKDGSDLETSDNDDRTHTNIDNWMSDLWRQFLSDIIMKSPNPKGQLKASYCRLTLTQKHSITEDTFLDTNLAKVWNACLVKVGDNKDWEAMFNHLWPDIGHQCVKSQGYAQSLYYNSWKEMIARVNNRETVQAMRATFKRQLNKLKWIPRPAADKLWVSTANGSGFTSTSICLQAIVYNA
;
A
#
# COMPACT_ATOMS: atom_id res chain seq x y z
N MET A 1 -4.27 7.20 34.42
CA MET A 1 -4.07 7.34 32.97
C MET A 1 -2.59 7.06 32.68
N PRO A 2 -2.24 6.00 31.94
CA PRO A 2 -0.85 5.75 31.60
C PRO A 2 -0.39 6.79 30.57
N LYS A 3 0.73 7.46 30.86
CA LYS A 3 1.43 8.35 29.92
C LYS A 3 1.94 7.50 28.76
N VAL A 4 1.40 7.72 27.56
CA VAL A 4 2.01 7.21 26.32
C VAL A 4 3.31 7.97 26.15
N SER A 5 4.45 7.30 26.34
CA SER A 5 5.75 7.82 25.92
C SER A 5 5.69 7.93 24.40
N MET A 6 5.56 9.15 23.88
CA MET A 6 5.88 9.40 22.48
C MET A 6 7.41 9.35 22.39
N ASP A 7 7.94 8.16 22.14
CA ASP A 7 9.33 8.02 21.76
C ASP A 7 9.50 8.74 20.43
N ASN A 8 9.99 10.00 20.48
CA ASN A 8 10.27 10.87 19.35
C ASN A 8 11.48 10.38 18.51
N ASN A 9 11.74 9.08 18.48
CA ASN A 9 12.80 8.52 17.68
C ASN A 9 12.34 8.52 16.22
N PRO A 10 13.08 9.13 15.28
CA PRO A 10 12.68 9.13 13.87
C PRO A 10 12.51 7.68 13.40
N LEU A 11 11.39 7.41 12.73
CA LEU A 11 11.10 6.09 12.18
C LEU A 11 12.25 5.68 11.24
N PRO A 12 12.67 4.41 11.24
CA PRO A 12 13.74 3.94 10.38
C PRO A 12 13.47 4.30 8.91
N ILE A 13 14.54 4.71 8.21
CA ILE A 13 14.53 4.95 6.77
C ILE A 13 15.00 3.66 6.08
N PRO A 14 14.10 2.82 5.52
CA PRO A 14 14.45 1.54 4.91
C PRO A 14 15.14 1.65 3.54
N PHE A 15 15.30 2.87 3.01
CA PHE A 15 15.76 3.13 1.65
C PHE A 15 17.08 3.90 1.63
N LYS A 16 17.91 3.63 0.60
CA LYS A 16 19.26 4.21 0.46
C LYS A 16 19.59 4.59 -0.99
N LEU A 17 18.59 5.06 -1.75
CA LEU A 17 18.76 5.48 -3.13
C LEU A 17 19.50 6.81 -3.26
N ALA A 18 19.40 7.72 -2.29
CA ALA A 18 20.14 8.97 -2.33
C ALA A 18 21.66 8.72 -2.35
N TRP A 19 22.12 7.71 -1.60
CA TRP A 19 23.52 7.30 -1.58
C TRP A 19 24.02 6.77 -2.92
N HIS A 20 23.13 6.27 -3.78
CA HIS A 20 23.42 5.83 -5.13
C HIS A 20 23.26 6.94 -6.19
N GLY A 21 23.06 8.21 -5.77
CA GLY A 21 22.98 9.36 -6.67
C GLY A 21 21.59 9.62 -7.26
N TYR A 22 20.56 8.90 -6.84
CA TYR A 22 19.19 9.16 -7.28
C TYR A 22 18.57 10.35 -6.53
N THR A 23 17.86 11.20 -7.26
CA THR A 23 17.20 12.39 -6.72
C THR A 23 15.75 12.48 -7.19
N LEU A 24 14.92 13.17 -6.41
CA LEU A 24 13.56 13.52 -6.81
C LEU A 24 13.56 14.90 -7.48
N PRO A 25 12.60 15.15 -8.40
CA PRO A 25 12.38 16.50 -8.90
C PRO A 25 11.96 17.44 -7.75
N PRO A 26 12.26 18.74 -7.86
CA PRO A 26 11.85 19.71 -6.84
C PRO A 26 10.32 19.71 -6.68
N PRO A 27 9.79 19.99 -5.47
CA PRO A 27 8.36 20.12 -5.23
C PRO A 27 7.71 21.05 -6.25
N THR A 28 6.53 20.70 -6.74
CA THR A 28 5.70 21.63 -7.53
C THR A 28 5.31 22.78 -6.60
N ALA A 29 5.56 24.03 -7.01
CA ALA A 29 4.96 25.17 -6.34
C ALA A 29 3.44 24.95 -6.36
N LYS A 30 2.81 24.84 -5.18
CA LYS A 30 1.36 24.78 -5.08
C LYS A 30 0.83 26.11 -5.61
N ASP A 31 0.37 26.10 -6.86
CA ASP A 31 -0.50 27.16 -7.37
C ASP A 31 -1.75 27.14 -6.47
N GLY A 32 -2.07 28.28 -5.87
CA GLY A 32 -3.00 28.43 -4.74
C GLY A 32 -4.46 28.20 -5.12
N SER A 33 -4.78 27.01 -5.63
CA SER A 33 -6.14 26.58 -5.93
C SER A 33 -6.80 26.07 -4.65
N ASP A 34 -7.91 26.71 -4.27
CA ASP A 34 -8.79 26.40 -3.12
C ASP A 34 -9.26 24.93 -3.09
N LEU A 35 -8.41 24.05 -2.58
CA LEU A 35 -8.80 22.75 -2.06
C LEU A 35 -8.54 22.79 -0.57
N GLU A 36 -9.59 22.57 0.24
CA GLU A 36 -9.47 22.44 1.68
C GLU A 36 -8.45 21.35 2.02
N THR A 37 -7.22 21.78 2.27
CA THR A 37 -6.12 20.94 2.69
C THR A 37 -6.44 20.41 4.08
N SER A 38 -6.66 19.10 4.18
CA SER A 38 -6.45 18.40 5.45
C SER A 38 -5.05 18.75 5.96
N ASP A 39 -4.95 19.23 7.19
CA ASP A 39 -3.80 19.84 7.89
C ASP A 39 -2.50 18.99 8.00
N ASN A 40 -2.16 18.11 7.05
CA ASN A 40 -1.09 17.13 7.23
C ASN A 40 0.00 17.11 6.16
N ASP A 41 0.00 18.08 5.23
CA ASP A 41 0.77 17.96 3.98
C ASP A 41 1.83 19.07 3.77
N ASP A 42 2.53 19.45 4.85
CA ASP A 42 3.76 20.25 4.80
C ASP A 42 5.01 19.39 5.04
N ARG A 43 4.98 18.12 4.58
CA ARG A 43 6.20 17.29 4.55
C ARG A 43 6.96 17.61 3.27
N THR A 44 7.75 18.68 3.32
CA THR A 44 8.83 18.88 2.36
C THR A 44 9.86 17.75 2.55
N HIS A 45 9.70 16.69 1.76
CA HIS A 45 10.62 15.56 1.81
C HIS A 45 11.99 16.02 1.34
N THR A 46 12.96 16.02 2.25
CA THR A 46 14.32 16.50 2.00
C THR A 46 15.10 15.64 1.00
N ASN A 47 14.74 14.36 0.82
CA ASN A 47 15.36 13.48 -0.16
C ASN A 47 14.44 12.30 -0.59
N ILE A 48 14.88 11.55 -1.61
CA ILE A 48 14.17 10.39 -2.16
C ILE A 48 13.88 9.30 -1.13
N ASP A 49 14.79 9.07 -0.19
CA ASP A 49 14.67 8.00 0.79
C ASP A 49 13.58 8.30 1.82
N ASN A 50 13.47 9.55 2.27
CA ASN A 50 12.41 10.00 3.16
C ASN A 50 11.04 9.90 2.49
N TRP A 51 10.94 10.36 1.24
CA TRP A 51 9.70 10.27 0.47
C TRP A 51 9.25 8.83 0.26
N MET A 52 10.16 7.95 -0.16
CA MET A 52 9.83 6.53 -0.32
C MET A 52 9.41 5.90 1.00
N SER A 53 10.05 6.28 2.12
CA SER A 53 9.73 5.76 3.46
C SER A 53 8.33 6.14 3.91
N ASP A 54 7.95 7.41 3.71
CA ASP A 54 6.60 7.88 4.00
C ASP A 54 5.56 7.22 3.09
N LEU A 55 5.87 7.09 1.79
CA LEU A 55 4.99 6.42 0.85
C LEU A 55 4.79 4.94 1.19
N TRP A 56 5.83 4.25 1.64
CA TRP A 56 5.75 2.86 2.08
C TRP A 56 4.84 2.70 3.30
N ARG A 57 4.97 3.58 4.30
CA ARG A 57 4.08 3.59 5.46
C ARG A 57 2.62 3.87 5.06
N GLN A 58 2.42 4.84 4.17
CA GLN A 58 1.10 5.16 3.64
C GLN A 58 0.51 3.97 2.89
N PHE A 59 1.32 3.24 2.10
CA PHE A 59 0.90 2.02 1.42
C PHE A 59 0.35 0.99 2.40
N LEU A 60 1.11 0.64 3.45
CA LEU A 60 0.68 -0.36 4.44
C LEU A 60 -0.65 0.03 5.10
N SER A 61 -0.81 1.30 5.46
CA SER A 61 -2.05 1.83 6.03
C SER A 61 -3.22 1.78 5.05
N ASP A 62 -3.02 2.28 3.82
CA ASP A 62 -4.05 2.34 2.78
C ASP A 62 -4.54 0.94 2.40
N ILE A 63 -3.65 -0.06 2.32
CA ILE A 63 -4.06 -1.44 2.04
C ILE A 63 -5.16 -1.89 3.02
N ILE A 64 -4.99 -1.64 4.31
CA ILE A 64 -5.98 -2.03 5.32
C ILE A 64 -7.21 -1.12 5.27
N MET A 65 -7.00 0.20 5.20
CA MET A 65 -8.08 1.20 5.23
C MET A 65 -9.02 1.11 4.03
N LYS A 66 -8.52 0.67 2.87
CA LYS A 66 -9.30 0.52 1.64
C LYS A 66 -9.85 -0.89 1.42
N SER A 67 -9.81 -1.74 2.45
CA SER A 67 -10.52 -3.02 2.41
C SER A 67 -12.03 -2.80 2.26
N PRO A 68 -12.71 -3.50 1.33
CA PRO A 68 -14.15 -3.36 1.17
C PRO A 68 -14.90 -3.86 2.40
N ASN A 69 -16.16 -3.46 2.50
CA ASN A 69 -17.13 -4.03 3.45
C ASN A 69 -18.14 -4.90 2.71
N PRO A 70 -18.75 -5.90 3.37
CA PRO A 70 -19.80 -6.68 2.74
C PRO A 70 -20.99 -5.81 2.33
N LYS A 71 -21.70 -6.20 1.27
CA LYS A 71 -22.94 -5.53 0.87
C LYS A 71 -24.05 -5.82 1.90
N GLY A 72 -24.72 -4.75 2.35
CA GLY A 72 -25.85 -4.80 3.29
C GLY A 72 -25.49 -4.25 4.67
N GLN A 73 -26.32 -3.34 5.20
CA GLN A 73 -26.05 -2.58 6.43
C GLN A 73 -25.89 -3.45 7.69
N LEU A 74 -26.42 -4.67 7.68
CA LEU A 74 -26.40 -5.59 8.83
C LEU A 74 -25.15 -6.48 8.89
N LYS A 75 -24.28 -6.46 7.87
CA LYS A 75 -23.09 -7.32 7.85
C LYS A 75 -21.90 -6.59 8.45
N ALA A 76 -21.23 -7.24 9.40
CA ALA A 76 -20.00 -6.73 10.02
C ALA A 76 -18.89 -6.55 8.98
N SER A 77 -17.99 -5.57 9.20
CA SER A 77 -16.83 -5.34 8.34
C SER A 77 -15.98 -6.60 8.18
N TYR A 78 -15.36 -6.78 7.01
CA TYR A 78 -14.34 -7.81 6.84
C TYR A 78 -13.10 -7.54 7.70
N CYS A 79 -12.81 -6.26 7.99
CA CYS A 79 -11.70 -5.86 8.83
C CYS A 79 -12.08 -5.94 10.30
N ARG A 80 -11.28 -6.64 11.10
CA ARG A 80 -11.45 -6.77 12.55
C ARG A 80 -10.86 -5.59 13.32
N LEU A 81 -9.92 -4.88 12.72
CA LEU A 81 -9.18 -3.82 13.39
C LEU A 81 -10.05 -2.58 13.62
N THR A 82 -9.92 -2.00 14.82
CA THR A 82 -10.51 -0.70 15.15
C THR A 82 -9.82 0.43 14.41
N LEU A 83 -10.43 1.62 14.36
CA LEU A 83 -9.82 2.78 13.71
C LEU A 83 -8.44 3.10 14.30
N THR A 84 -8.29 3.08 15.63
CA THR A 84 -7.01 3.28 16.31
C THR A 84 -5.97 2.24 15.89
N GLN A 85 -6.34 0.96 15.81
CA GLN A 85 -5.44 -0.10 15.36
C GLN A 85 -5.02 0.09 13.89
N LYS A 86 -5.94 0.56 13.04
CA LYS A 86 -5.63 0.88 11.64
C LYS A 86 -4.64 2.04 11.49
N HIS A 87 -4.63 3.00 12.42
CA HIS A 87 -3.63 4.06 12.44
C HIS A 87 -2.25 3.59 12.94
N SER A 88 -2.19 2.44 13.62
CA SER A 88 -0.95 1.86 14.15
C SER A 88 -0.41 0.70 13.29
N ILE A 89 -0.82 0.62 12.03
CA ILE A 89 -0.37 -0.43 11.10
C ILE A 89 1.12 -0.23 10.77
N THR A 90 1.86 -1.33 10.87
CA THR A 90 3.28 -1.44 10.54
C THR A 90 3.53 -2.68 9.68
N GLU A 91 4.78 -2.88 9.24
CA GLU A 91 5.20 -4.09 8.53
C GLU A 91 4.90 -5.38 9.31
N ASP A 92 4.96 -5.35 10.65
CA ASP A 92 4.68 -6.51 11.50
C ASP A 92 3.28 -7.08 11.26
N THR A 93 2.31 -6.22 10.92
CA THR A 93 0.96 -6.66 10.57
C THR A 93 0.95 -7.55 9.33
N PHE A 94 1.84 -7.27 8.37
CA PHE A 94 2.00 -8.00 7.10
C PHE A 94 3.01 -9.16 7.19
N LEU A 95 3.78 -9.24 8.28
CA LEU A 95 4.65 -10.36 8.60
C LEU A 95 3.92 -11.47 9.37
N ASP A 96 2.84 -11.13 10.10
CA ASP A 96 2.01 -12.11 10.80
C ASP A 96 1.13 -12.90 9.83
N THR A 97 1.33 -14.22 9.78
CA THR A 97 0.55 -15.13 8.92
C THR A 97 -0.82 -15.50 9.53
N ASN A 98 -1.08 -15.16 10.80
CA ASN A 98 -2.39 -15.32 11.41
C ASN A 98 -3.34 -14.20 10.99
N LEU A 99 -3.85 -14.32 9.76
CA LEU A 99 -4.76 -13.35 9.15
C LEU A 99 -6.06 -13.11 9.93
N ALA A 100 -6.46 -14.04 10.81
CA ALA A 100 -7.65 -13.88 11.66
C ALA A 100 -7.52 -12.75 12.71
N LYS A 101 -6.30 -12.25 12.95
CA LYS A 101 -6.06 -11.05 13.74
C LYS A 101 -6.51 -9.77 13.03
N VAL A 102 -6.46 -9.76 11.70
CA VAL A 102 -6.77 -8.59 10.86
C VAL A 102 -8.15 -8.71 10.22
N TRP A 103 -8.55 -9.92 9.83
CA TRP A 103 -9.74 -10.17 9.01
C TRP A 103 -10.74 -11.09 9.70
N ASN A 104 -12.01 -10.72 9.69
CA ASN A 104 -13.13 -11.59 10.08
C ASN A 104 -13.40 -12.66 9.02
N ALA A 105 -13.13 -12.36 7.74
CA ALA A 105 -13.26 -13.31 6.64
C ALA A 105 -12.30 -12.98 5.50
N CYS A 106 -11.46 -13.94 5.12
CA CYS A 106 -10.44 -13.81 4.08
C CYS A 106 -10.25 -15.14 3.33
N LEU A 107 -10.12 -15.09 2.00
CA LEU A 107 -9.65 -16.17 1.15
C LEU A 107 -8.15 -16.04 0.97
N VAL A 108 -7.44 -17.14 1.16
CA VAL A 108 -5.99 -17.18 1.03
C VAL A 108 -5.61 -18.04 -0.16
N LYS A 109 -4.68 -17.55 -0.97
CA LYS A 109 -3.97 -18.34 -1.97
C LYS A 109 -2.48 -18.32 -1.63
N VAL A 110 -1.83 -19.47 -1.64
CA VAL A 110 -0.37 -19.53 -1.65
C VAL A 110 0.08 -19.14 -3.06
N GLY A 111 0.72 -17.97 -3.19
CA GLY A 111 1.09 -17.41 -4.49
C GLY A 111 2.46 -17.88 -4.95
N ASP A 112 2.62 -18.12 -6.24
CA ASP A 112 3.93 -18.35 -6.87
C ASP A 112 4.62 -17.03 -7.26
N ASN A 113 5.83 -17.10 -7.80
CA ASN A 113 6.56 -15.90 -8.23
C ASN A 113 5.79 -15.09 -9.29
N LYS A 114 4.97 -15.71 -10.13
CA LYS A 114 4.17 -15.01 -11.14
C LYS A 114 3.02 -14.25 -10.51
N ASP A 115 2.39 -14.83 -9.49
CA ASP A 115 1.36 -14.15 -8.69
C ASP A 115 1.95 -12.89 -8.03
N TRP A 116 3.08 -13.03 -7.33
CA TRP A 116 3.76 -11.91 -6.67
C TRP A 116 4.21 -10.83 -7.65
N GLU A 117 4.72 -11.22 -8.83
CA GLU A 117 5.08 -10.30 -9.90
C GLU A 117 3.87 -9.52 -10.43
N ALA A 118 2.77 -10.21 -10.71
CA ALA A 118 1.56 -9.60 -11.22
C ALA A 118 0.99 -8.58 -10.22
N MET A 119 0.97 -8.95 -8.93
CA MET A 119 0.50 -8.06 -7.87
C MET A 119 1.41 -6.85 -7.71
N PHE A 120 2.73 -7.05 -7.72
CA PHE A 120 3.69 -5.95 -7.65
C PHE A 120 3.45 -4.94 -8.77
N ASN A 121 3.23 -5.42 -10.00
CA ASN A 121 2.95 -4.55 -11.15
C ASN A 121 1.62 -3.79 -11.03
N HIS A 122 0.65 -4.30 -10.28
CA HIS A 122 -0.60 -3.60 -9.98
C HIS A 122 -0.46 -2.59 -8.84
N LEU A 123 0.31 -2.90 -7.78
CA LEU A 123 0.50 -2.00 -6.64
C LEU A 123 1.47 -0.85 -6.96
N TRP A 124 2.52 -1.16 -7.71
CA TRP A 124 3.62 -0.26 -8.05
C TRP A 124 3.79 -0.21 -9.57
N PRO A 125 2.82 0.38 -10.30
CA PRO A 125 2.85 0.40 -11.75
C PRO A 125 4.00 1.24 -12.31
N ASP A 126 4.36 0.95 -13.57
CA ASP A 126 5.35 1.73 -14.31
C ASP A 126 4.78 3.06 -14.85
N ILE A 127 5.67 3.89 -15.37
CA ILE A 127 5.36 5.12 -16.11
C ILE A 127 4.37 4.80 -17.23
N GLY A 128 3.34 5.64 -17.38
CA GLY A 128 2.33 5.50 -18.43
C GLY A 128 1.22 4.49 -18.15
N HIS A 129 1.28 3.74 -17.04
CA HIS A 129 0.20 2.82 -16.67
C HIS A 129 -1.13 3.57 -16.48
N GLN A 130 -2.17 3.16 -17.19
CA GLN A 130 -3.50 3.72 -17.07
C GLN A 130 -4.37 2.82 -16.20
N CYS A 131 -5.02 3.40 -15.19
CA CYS A 131 -5.95 2.67 -14.35
C CYS A 131 -7.38 3.02 -14.78
N VAL A 132 -8.11 2.06 -15.34
CA VAL A 132 -9.49 2.27 -15.81
C VAL A 132 -10.45 1.94 -14.69
N LYS A 133 -11.21 2.94 -14.21
CA LYS A 133 -12.29 2.80 -13.19
C LYS A 133 -11.88 1.93 -11.99
N SER A 134 -10.92 2.42 -11.22
CA SER A 134 -10.22 1.64 -10.22
C SER A 134 -10.85 1.73 -8.82
N GLN A 135 -11.41 0.64 -8.30
CA GLN A 135 -11.93 0.57 -6.93
C GLN A 135 -10.77 0.48 -5.92
N GLY A 136 -10.80 1.34 -4.89
CA GLY A 136 -9.76 1.38 -3.85
C GLY A 136 -8.52 2.18 -4.28
N TYR A 137 -7.98 1.95 -5.48
CA TYR A 137 -6.77 2.64 -5.96
C TYR A 137 -6.91 4.16 -6.01
N ALA A 138 -7.92 4.69 -6.69
CA ALA A 138 -8.13 6.13 -6.82
C ALA A 138 -8.34 6.85 -5.46
N GLN A 139 -8.76 6.10 -4.45
CA GLN A 139 -8.98 6.60 -3.09
C GLN A 139 -7.75 6.40 -2.19
N SER A 140 -6.71 5.71 -2.67
CA SER A 140 -5.49 5.42 -1.92
C SER A 140 -4.50 6.58 -2.09
N LEU A 141 -4.10 7.20 -0.98
CA LEU A 141 -3.14 8.29 -1.00
C LEU A 141 -1.79 7.81 -1.55
N TYR A 142 -1.31 6.63 -1.13
CA TYR A 142 -0.03 6.10 -1.63
C TYR A 142 -0.04 5.96 -3.15
N TYR A 143 -1.15 5.50 -3.72
CA TYR A 143 -1.21 5.19 -5.13
C TYR A 143 -1.23 6.47 -5.97
N ASN A 144 -2.00 7.48 -5.52
CA ASN A 144 -2.03 8.79 -6.16
C ASN A 144 -0.66 9.47 -6.06
N SER A 145 -0.04 9.51 -4.87
CA SER A 145 1.30 10.06 -4.69
C SER A 145 2.37 9.34 -5.50
N TRP A 146 2.31 8.01 -5.61
CA TRP A 146 3.19 7.23 -6.49
C TRP A 146 3.02 7.64 -7.95
N LYS A 147 1.78 7.66 -8.44
CA LYS A 147 1.42 7.99 -9.83
C LYS A 147 1.87 9.40 -10.22
N GLU A 148 1.66 10.38 -9.35
CA GLU A 148 2.10 11.75 -9.54
C GLU A 148 3.63 11.85 -9.57
N MET A 149 4.32 11.16 -8.66
CA MET A 149 5.77 11.19 -8.61
C MET A 149 6.40 10.58 -9.87
N ILE A 150 5.96 9.40 -10.30
CA ILE A 150 6.54 8.77 -11.51
C ILE A 150 6.19 9.51 -12.81
N ALA A 151 5.14 10.34 -12.81
CA ALA A 151 4.84 11.23 -13.92
C ALA A 151 5.78 12.45 -13.97
N ARG A 152 6.32 12.87 -12.81
CA ARG A 152 7.24 14.01 -12.68
C ARG A 152 8.71 13.62 -12.83
N VAL A 153 9.07 12.38 -12.49
CA VAL A 153 10.44 11.88 -12.60
C VAL A 153 10.77 11.64 -14.07
N ASN A 154 11.57 12.53 -14.67
CA ASN A 154 12.00 12.42 -16.07
C ASN A 154 12.97 11.26 -16.33
N ASN A 155 13.72 10.83 -15.31
CA ASN A 155 14.67 9.73 -15.44
C ASN A 155 14.00 8.38 -15.18
N ARG A 156 13.84 7.56 -16.23
CA ARG A 156 13.25 6.21 -16.13
C ARG A 156 14.07 5.30 -15.22
N GLU A 157 15.39 5.43 -15.18
CA GLU A 157 16.26 4.64 -14.31
C GLU A 157 15.95 4.88 -12.84
N THR A 158 15.69 6.13 -12.46
CA THR A 158 15.24 6.47 -11.09
C THR A 158 13.95 5.75 -10.75
N VAL A 159 12.96 5.75 -11.66
CA VAL A 159 11.69 5.04 -11.42
C VAL A 159 11.92 3.54 -11.27
N GLN A 160 12.75 2.93 -12.12
CA GLN A 160 13.07 1.50 -11.99
C GLN A 160 13.81 1.19 -10.68
N ALA A 161 14.73 2.06 -10.24
CA ALA A 161 15.41 1.91 -8.96
C ALA A 161 14.44 1.99 -7.77
N MET A 162 13.49 2.93 -7.80
CA MET A 162 12.41 3.02 -6.79
C MET A 162 11.55 1.76 -6.79
N ARG A 163 11.07 1.31 -7.95
CA ARG A 163 10.26 0.10 -8.09
C ARG A 163 11.00 -1.13 -7.58
N ALA A 164 12.24 -1.35 -8.02
CA ALA A 164 13.06 -2.48 -7.56
C ALA A 164 13.23 -2.46 -6.03
N THR A 165 13.34 -1.26 -5.45
CA THR A 165 13.49 -1.08 -4.01
C THR A 165 12.19 -1.38 -3.25
N PHE A 166 11.03 -0.92 -3.72
CA PHE A 166 9.74 -1.33 -3.17
C PHE A 166 9.51 -2.83 -3.32
N LYS A 167 9.89 -3.43 -4.45
CA LYS A 167 9.78 -4.87 -4.68
C LYS A 167 10.57 -5.67 -3.64
N ARG A 168 11.80 -5.24 -3.32
CA ARG A 168 12.61 -5.85 -2.26
C ARG A 168 11.94 -5.77 -0.88
N GLN A 169 11.26 -4.66 -0.56
CA GLN A 169 10.53 -4.55 0.71
C GLN A 169 9.26 -5.41 0.71
N LEU A 170 8.50 -5.37 -0.39
CA LEU A 170 7.30 -6.16 -0.55
C LEU A 170 7.57 -7.66 -0.42
N ASN A 171 8.70 -8.14 -0.95
CA ASN A 171 9.12 -9.54 -0.81
C ASN A 171 9.47 -9.96 0.63
N LYS A 172 9.62 -9.01 1.57
CA LYS A 172 9.78 -9.34 2.99
C LYS A 172 8.45 -9.66 3.66
N LEU A 173 7.35 -9.10 3.14
CA LEU A 173 6.01 -9.30 3.69
C LEU A 173 5.57 -10.76 3.49
N LYS A 174 4.83 -11.30 4.46
CA LYS A 174 4.31 -12.67 4.37
C LYS A 174 2.98 -12.75 3.64
N TRP A 175 2.25 -11.65 3.60
CA TRP A 175 1.02 -11.56 2.84
C TRP A 175 0.75 -10.15 2.36
N ILE A 176 -0.04 -10.04 1.29
CA ILE A 176 -0.57 -8.79 0.75
C ILE A 176 -1.94 -9.07 0.10
N PRO A 177 -2.79 -8.05 -0.14
CA PRO A 177 -4.00 -8.21 -0.94
C PRO A 177 -3.66 -8.77 -2.32
N ARG A 178 -4.57 -9.52 -2.92
CA ARG A 178 -4.54 -9.82 -4.36
C ARG A 178 -5.24 -8.69 -5.14
N PRO A 179 -4.51 -7.68 -5.64
CA PRO A 179 -5.09 -6.70 -6.53
C PRO A 179 -5.41 -7.32 -7.90
N ALA A 180 -6.24 -6.59 -8.65
CA ALA A 180 -6.39 -6.72 -10.09
C ALA A 180 -6.28 -5.33 -10.73
N ALA A 181 -6.27 -5.27 -12.05
CA ALA A 181 -6.12 -4.02 -12.80
C ALA A 181 -7.12 -2.91 -12.41
N ASP A 182 -8.35 -3.30 -12.01
CA ASP A 182 -9.45 -2.39 -11.69
C ASP A 182 -9.75 -2.30 -10.18
N LYS A 183 -9.05 -3.04 -9.32
CA LYS A 183 -9.36 -3.06 -7.88
C LYS A 183 -8.20 -3.48 -7.00
N LEU A 184 -8.02 -2.74 -5.90
CA LEU A 184 -7.01 -3.05 -4.89
C LEU A 184 -7.32 -4.34 -4.13
N TRP A 185 -8.60 -4.58 -3.88
CA TRP A 185 -9.10 -5.79 -3.22
C TRP A 185 -10.10 -6.51 -4.11
N VAL A 186 -9.80 -7.75 -4.46
CA VAL A 186 -10.74 -8.63 -5.17
C VAL A 186 -11.64 -9.32 -4.14
N SER A 187 -12.94 -9.05 -4.19
CA SER A 187 -13.96 -9.64 -3.30
C SER A 187 -14.95 -10.53 -4.07
N THR A 188 -14.46 -11.59 -4.72
CA THR A 188 -15.31 -12.56 -5.42
C THR A 188 -14.98 -13.99 -4.99
N ALA A 189 -15.98 -14.87 -4.99
CA ALA A 189 -15.84 -16.28 -4.57
C ALA A 189 -15.24 -17.19 -5.66
N ASN A 190 -14.87 -16.67 -6.83
CA ASN A 190 -14.64 -17.49 -8.04
C ASN A 190 -13.24 -17.35 -8.65
N GLY A 191 -12.20 -17.07 -7.86
CA GLY A 191 -10.82 -17.15 -8.35
C GLY A 191 -10.31 -18.59 -8.32
N SER A 192 -9.70 -19.07 -9.41
CA SER A 192 -9.01 -20.39 -9.41
C SER A 192 -7.96 -20.45 -8.30
N GLY A 193 -8.03 -21.48 -7.45
CA GLY A 193 -7.07 -21.71 -6.36
C GLY A 193 -7.42 -21.08 -5.00
N PHE A 194 -8.65 -20.59 -4.81
CA PHE A 194 -9.15 -20.19 -3.48
C PHE A 194 -10.19 -21.19 -2.96
N THR A 195 -10.07 -21.56 -1.68
CA THR A 195 -10.92 -22.56 -1.03
C THR A 195 -11.94 -21.86 -0.12
N SER A 196 -13.10 -21.42 -0.64
CA SER A 196 -14.32 -21.20 0.18
C SER A 196 -15.52 -20.75 -0.68
N THR A 197 -16.72 -21.06 -0.17
CA THR A 197 -18.05 -20.82 -0.76
C THR A 197 -18.67 -19.47 -0.39
N SER A 198 -17.95 -18.56 0.27
CA SER A 198 -18.45 -17.23 0.69
C SER A 198 -17.62 -16.07 0.14
N ILE A 199 -18.26 -14.94 -0.19
CA ILE A 199 -17.59 -13.72 -0.64
C ILE A 199 -16.73 -13.16 0.50
N CYS A 200 -15.41 -13.21 0.34
CA CYS A 200 -14.42 -12.69 1.29
C CYS A 200 -13.27 -12.00 0.54
N LEU A 201 -12.42 -11.25 1.27
CA LEU A 201 -11.23 -10.60 0.73
C LEU A 201 -10.22 -11.62 0.23
N GLN A 202 -9.52 -11.37 -0.86
CA GLN A 202 -8.45 -12.26 -1.32
C GLN A 202 -7.07 -11.72 -0.89
N ALA A 203 -6.34 -12.55 -0.14
CA ALA A 203 -4.93 -12.34 0.19
C ALA A 203 -4.07 -13.42 -0.48
N ILE A 204 -2.86 -13.03 -0.86
CA ILE A 204 -1.83 -13.98 -1.27
C ILE A 204 -0.80 -14.07 -0.16
N VAL A 205 -0.45 -15.30 0.21
CA VAL A 205 0.51 -15.63 1.25
C VAL A 205 1.75 -16.25 0.60
N TYR A 206 2.92 -15.87 1.09
CA TYR A 206 4.19 -16.48 0.70
C TYR A 206 4.40 -17.78 1.51
N ASN A 207 4.71 -18.88 0.83
CA ASN A 207 5.21 -20.08 1.51
C ASN A 207 6.73 -19.94 1.64
N ALA A 208 7.21 -19.84 2.88
CA ALA A 208 8.64 -19.88 3.17
C ALA A 208 9.14 -21.33 3.12
#